data_AF-A0A0P9QRW9-F1
#
_entry.id   AF-A0A0P9QRW9-F1
#
_cell.length_a   1.000
_cell.length_b   1.000
_cell.length_c   1.000
_cell.angle_alpha   90.00
_cell.angle_beta   90.00
_cell.angle_gamma   90.00
#
_symmetry.space_group_name_H-M   'P 1'
#
loop_
_entity.id
_entity.type
_entity.pdbx_description
1 polymer ?
#
loop_
_entity_poly.entity_id
_entity_poly.type
_entity_poly.pdbx_seq_one_letter_code
_entity_poly.pdbx_strand_id
1 'polypeptide(L)'
;MTALLTENLPLLAGAPSGVKKLRELILELAVRGKLMPQDPSDEPASELLKRIAEEKSRLAVERKIKKKKPLAEVGEEAQPFELPAGWKWSSLAQVAFVNPRNAAADSLEVSFVPMTFIGTRFDDQHGQEPRLWGELKQGFTHFAEGDIGVAKITPCFENSKACVFSNLLNGLGAGTTELHIVRPITGTLDPRYVLAYLKSPQFLLVGETKMTGTAGQKRLPKDFVEANPFPLPPLAEQHRIIAKVDELMALCDRLEAQQADAESAHTQLVQALLDSLTQASDATDFATNWQRLAEHFHTLFTTEPSIDALKQTLLQLAVMGKLVPQDSSDEPASELIKKIESEKYRQVKAGKFKPVKQVNGIEAADKPFQLPATWEWARLADVAFQITDGAHHTPTYIEFGVPFLSVKDMSGGSLGFNATRYISEDAHEQLTKRCHPQRGDLLLTKIGTTGVPVIVDTDRPFSIFVSVGLIKAPWDHLNVSYLQLLISSPFVKKQSLDGTEGVGNKNLVLRKIANFLIAIPPLAEQHRIVIKVDELMTLCDQLKIRLTQARQLNEQLASTLVEQAVA
;
A
#
# COMPACT_ATOMS: atom_id res chain seq x y z
N MET A 1 4.72 -30.98 -12.50
CA MET A 1 3.99 -30.06 -11.63
C MET A 1 2.84 -30.83 -11.04
N THR A 2 2.66 -30.79 -9.72
CA THR A 2 1.49 -31.40 -9.08
C THR A 2 0.22 -30.86 -9.74
N ALA A 3 -0.75 -31.73 -10.05
CA ALA A 3 -2.02 -31.33 -10.68
C ALA A 3 -2.68 -30.17 -9.92
N LEU A 4 -2.55 -30.19 -8.60
CA LEU A 4 -3.00 -29.16 -7.66
C LEU A 4 -2.48 -27.74 -7.97
N LEU A 5 -1.25 -27.60 -8.48
CA LEU A 5 -0.66 -26.31 -8.81
C LEU A 5 -1.14 -25.76 -10.15
N THR A 6 -1.18 -26.62 -11.17
CA THR A 6 -1.67 -26.23 -12.51
C THR A 6 -3.16 -25.90 -12.49
N GLU A 7 -3.95 -26.67 -11.75
CA GLU A 7 -5.41 -26.50 -11.69
C GLU A 7 -5.84 -25.27 -10.89
N ASN A 8 -5.04 -24.86 -9.89
CA ASN A 8 -5.35 -23.72 -9.02
C ASN A 8 -4.48 -22.48 -9.27
N LEU A 9 -3.69 -22.49 -10.35
CA LEU A 9 -2.81 -21.37 -10.73
C LEU A 9 -3.56 -20.03 -10.83
N PRO A 10 -4.76 -19.94 -11.43
CA PRO A 10 -5.50 -18.67 -11.50
C PRO A 10 -5.91 -18.15 -10.11
N LEU A 11 -6.29 -19.05 -9.20
CA LEU A 11 -6.71 -18.68 -7.85
C LEU A 11 -5.52 -18.22 -7.01
N LEU A 12 -4.39 -18.94 -7.10
CA LEU A 12 -3.15 -18.57 -6.43
C LEU A 12 -2.59 -17.25 -6.95
N ALA A 13 -2.56 -17.06 -8.28
CA ALA A 13 -2.04 -15.83 -8.86
C ALA A 13 -2.94 -14.63 -8.58
N GLY A 14 -4.27 -14.79 -8.63
CA GLY A 14 -5.24 -13.70 -8.44
C GLY A 14 -5.47 -13.27 -6.99
N ALA A 15 -4.92 -14.00 -6.01
CA ALA A 15 -5.00 -13.61 -4.61
C ALA A 15 -4.03 -12.45 -4.27
N PRO A 16 -4.31 -11.66 -3.22
CA PRO A 16 -3.37 -10.67 -2.72
C PRO A 16 -2.01 -11.30 -2.39
N SER A 17 -0.93 -10.72 -2.92
CA SER A 17 0.43 -11.28 -2.81
C SER A 17 0.56 -12.72 -3.35
N GLY A 18 -0.38 -13.13 -4.20
CA GLY A 18 -0.52 -14.50 -4.68
C GLY A 18 0.65 -14.98 -5.52
N VAL A 19 1.11 -14.15 -6.46
CA VAL A 19 2.29 -14.48 -7.29
C VAL A 19 3.56 -14.58 -6.45
N LYS A 20 3.72 -13.75 -5.41
CA LYS A 20 4.85 -13.88 -4.46
C LYS A 20 4.83 -15.25 -3.77
N LYS A 21 3.67 -15.66 -3.21
CA LYS A 21 3.51 -16.98 -2.59
C LYS A 21 3.75 -18.12 -3.58
N LEU A 22 3.34 -17.94 -4.84
CA LEU A 22 3.60 -18.92 -5.90
C LEU A 22 5.09 -19.09 -6.18
N ARG A 23 5.88 -18.01 -6.19
CA ARG A 23 7.36 -18.09 -6.34
C ARG A 23 8.00 -18.85 -5.19
N GLU A 24 7.58 -18.56 -3.96
CA GLU A 24 8.02 -19.26 -2.75
C GLU A 24 7.70 -20.77 -2.84
N LEU A 25 6.47 -21.11 -3.24
CA LEU A 25 6.02 -22.49 -3.44
C LEU A 25 6.81 -23.21 -4.54
N ILE A 26 7.12 -22.54 -5.66
CA ILE A 26 7.94 -23.13 -6.74
C ILE A 26 9.30 -23.56 -6.20
N LEU A 27 9.97 -22.71 -5.41
CA LEU A 27 11.26 -23.03 -4.81
C LEU A 27 11.14 -24.16 -3.77
N GLU A 28 10.09 -24.16 -2.95
CA GLU A 28 9.83 -25.22 -1.97
C GLU A 28 9.61 -26.58 -2.65
N LEU A 29 8.82 -26.64 -3.72
CA LEU A 29 8.59 -27.89 -4.46
C LEU A 29 9.80 -28.34 -5.25
N ALA A 30 10.64 -27.41 -5.72
CA ALA A 30 11.90 -27.72 -6.38
C ALA A 30 12.82 -28.54 -5.46
N VAL A 31 12.94 -28.12 -4.20
CA VAL A 31 13.84 -28.76 -3.22
C VAL A 31 13.22 -29.98 -2.55
N ARG A 32 11.89 -30.13 -2.63
CA ARG A 32 11.18 -31.35 -2.22
C ARG A 32 11.13 -32.43 -3.30
N GLY A 33 11.57 -32.13 -4.52
CA GLY A 33 11.45 -33.04 -5.66
C GLY A 33 10.01 -33.28 -6.13
N LYS A 34 9.09 -32.37 -5.79
CA LYS A 34 7.67 -32.40 -6.18
C LYS A 34 7.37 -31.54 -7.41
N LEU A 35 8.35 -30.77 -7.92
CA LEU A 35 8.13 -29.83 -9.04
C LEU A 35 7.93 -30.54 -10.38
N MET A 36 8.65 -31.64 -10.61
CA MET A 36 8.60 -32.44 -11.84
C MET A 36 8.75 -33.95 -11.55
N PRO A 37 8.33 -34.83 -12.46
CA PRO A 37 8.58 -36.26 -12.33
C PRO A 37 10.07 -36.61 -12.36
N GLN A 38 10.47 -37.61 -11.57
CA GLN A 38 11.82 -38.17 -11.58
C GLN A 38 12.06 -39.02 -12.83
N ASP A 39 13.32 -39.11 -13.27
CA ASP A 39 13.76 -40.02 -14.32
C ASP A 39 14.51 -41.21 -13.71
N PRO A 40 13.97 -42.44 -13.77
CA PRO A 40 14.63 -43.63 -13.21
C PRO A 40 15.98 -43.97 -13.86
N SER A 41 16.31 -43.40 -15.03
CA SER A 41 17.59 -43.62 -15.71
C SER A 41 18.71 -42.72 -15.22
N ASP A 42 18.40 -41.72 -14.39
CA ASP A 42 19.39 -40.83 -13.81
C ASP A 42 20.34 -41.58 -12.87
N GLU A 43 21.61 -41.16 -12.87
CA GLU A 43 22.57 -41.62 -11.87
C GLU A 43 22.13 -41.17 -10.47
N PRO A 44 21.94 -42.09 -9.51
CA PRO A 44 21.43 -41.74 -8.20
C PRO A 44 22.39 -40.83 -7.43
N ALA A 45 21.85 -39.95 -6.58
CA ALA A 45 22.62 -39.02 -5.78
C ALA A 45 23.67 -39.68 -4.86
N SER A 46 23.51 -40.98 -4.56
CA SER A 46 24.53 -41.76 -3.84
C SER A 46 25.86 -41.85 -4.57
N GLU A 47 25.86 -41.97 -5.91
CA GLU A 47 27.11 -41.97 -6.69
C GLU A 47 27.74 -40.58 -6.73
N LEU A 48 26.90 -39.54 -6.79
CA LEU A 48 27.35 -38.15 -6.69
C LEU A 48 28.06 -37.87 -5.35
N LEU A 49 27.51 -38.36 -4.24
CA LEU A 49 28.15 -38.26 -2.91
C LEU A 49 29.50 -38.98 -2.85
N LYS A 50 29.64 -40.15 -3.49
CA LYS A 50 30.92 -40.86 -3.57
C LYS A 50 31.96 -40.02 -4.31
N ARG A 51 31.62 -39.47 -5.48
CA ARG A 51 32.53 -38.59 -6.25
C ARG A 51 32.95 -37.35 -5.46
N ILE A 52 32.01 -36.73 -4.74
CA ILE A 52 32.29 -35.58 -3.87
C ILE A 52 33.28 -35.97 -2.76
N ALA A 53 33.10 -37.14 -2.14
CA ALA A 53 33.98 -37.64 -1.08
C ALA A 53 35.39 -37.96 -1.61
N GLU A 54 35.49 -38.56 -2.79
CA GLU A 54 36.75 -38.83 -3.49
C GLU A 54 37.48 -37.52 -3.84
N GLU A 55 36.77 -36.54 -4.39
CA GLU A 55 37.33 -35.24 -4.75
C GLU A 55 37.83 -34.47 -3.52
N LYS A 56 37.05 -34.43 -2.44
CA LYS A 56 37.48 -33.84 -1.18
C LYS A 56 38.70 -34.56 -0.60
N SER A 57 38.77 -35.88 -0.73
CA SER A 57 39.94 -36.65 -0.30
C SER A 57 41.18 -36.31 -1.12
N ARG A 58 41.04 -36.18 -2.45
CA ARG A 58 42.11 -35.73 -3.36
C ARG A 58 42.62 -34.35 -2.97
N LEU A 59 41.73 -33.37 -2.80
CA LEU A 59 42.09 -32.00 -2.40
C LEU A 59 42.77 -31.93 -1.03
N ALA A 60 42.41 -32.83 -0.10
CA ALA A 60 43.05 -32.93 1.20
C ALA A 60 44.48 -33.51 1.10
N VAL A 61 44.69 -34.50 0.23
CA VAL A 61 46.02 -35.05 -0.08
C VAL A 61 46.91 -34.00 -0.74
N GLU A 62 46.36 -33.20 -1.66
CA GLU A 62 47.02 -32.06 -2.31
C GLU A 62 47.28 -30.86 -1.37
N ARG A 63 46.89 -30.96 -0.09
CA ARG A 63 47.00 -29.89 0.92
C ARG A 63 46.27 -28.59 0.56
N LYS A 64 45.35 -28.64 -0.41
CA LYS A 64 44.48 -27.51 -0.77
C LYS A 64 43.39 -27.27 0.28
N ILE A 65 43.01 -28.31 1.01
CA ILE A 65 42.07 -28.23 2.14
C ILE A 65 42.59 -28.98 3.37
N LYS A 66 42.11 -28.59 4.56
CA LYS A 66 42.42 -29.33 5.81
C LYS A 66 41.69 -30.68 5.81
N LYS A 67 42.40 -31.74 6.21
CA LYS A 67 41.80 -33.06 6.42
C LYS A 67 40.76 -32.97 7.55
N LYS A 68 39.49 -33.17 7.21
CA LYS A 68 38.38 -33.26 8.19
C LYS A 68 37.99 -34.73 8.36
N LYS A 69 37.38 -35.06 9.50
CA LYS A 69 36.73 -36.37 9.70
C LYS A 69 35.57 -36.51 8.70
N PRO A 70 35.26 -37.73 8.25
CA PRO A 70 34.03 -37.99 7.50
C PRO A 70 32.82 -37.42 8.25
N LEU A 71 31.96 -36.68 7.56
CA LEU A 71 30.74 -36.13 8.14
C LEU A 71 29.71 -37.26 8.25
N ALA A 72 29.05 -37.35 9.40
CA ALA A 72 27.99 -38.34 9.63
C ALA A 72 26.81 -38.12 8.67
N GLU A 73 26.09 -39.20 8.38
CA GLU A 73 24.83 -39.12 7.63
C GLU A 73 23.79 -38.30 8.41
N VAL A 74 22.87 -37.67 7.68
CA VAL A 74 21.74 -36.94 8.28
C VAL A 74 20.80 -37.97 8.93
N GLY A 75 20.68 -37.93 10.25
CA GLY A 75 19.81 -38.86 11.00
C GLY A 75 18.34 -38.71 10.63
N GLU A 76 17.56 -39.79 10.76
CA GLU A 76 16.14 -39.85 10.38
C GLU A 76 15.28 -38.75 11.04
N GLU A 77 15.53 -38.43 12.31
CA GLU A 77 14.81 -37.37 13.05
C GLU A 77 15.06 -35.95 12.49
N ALA A 78 16.13 -35.77 11.71
CA ALA A 78 16.47 -34.50 11.08
C ALA A 78 15.89 -34.38 9.65
N GLN A 79 15.28 -35.44 9.11
CA GLN A 79 14.72 -35.45 7.76
C GLN A 79 13.34 -34.79 7.77
N PRO A 80 13.16 -33.61 7.14
CA PRO A 80 11.91 -32.87 7.29
C PRO A 80 10.73 -33.43 6.49
N PHE A 81 11.00 -34.25 5.46
CA PHE A 81 10.02 -34.86 4.57
C PHE A 81 10.65 -36.06 3.83
N GLU A 82 9.80 -36.87 3.17
CA GLU A 82 10.24 -38.00 2.36
C GLU A 82 10.83 -37.54 1.01
N LEU A 83 12.01 -38.06 0.66
CA LEU A 83 12.66 -37.77 -0.61
C LEU A 83 12.19 -38.70 -1.73
N PRO A 84 12.15 -38.23 -2.99
CA PRO A 84 11.92 -39.09 -4.14
C PRO A 84 12.99 -40.19 -4.29
N ALA A 85 12.65 -41.22 -5.06
CA ALA A 85 13.60 -42.25 -5.43
C ALA A 85 14.82 -41.64 -6.16
N GLY A 86 16.02 -42.10 -5.80
CA GLY A 86 17.29 -41.61 -6.38
C GLY A 86 17.90 -40.41 -5.65
N TRP A 87 17.15 -39.72 -4.80
CA TRP A 87 17.65 -38.59 -4.00
C TRP A 87 18.29 -39.08 -2.70
N LYS A 88 19.13 -38.22 -2.10
CA LYS A 88 19.73 -38.47 -0.77
C LYS A 88 19.71 -37.23 0.10
N TRP A 89 19.48 -37.42 1.39
CA TRP A 89 19.78 -36.39 2.38
C TRP A 89 21.29 -36.25 2.54
N SER A 90 21.74 -35.01 2.57
CA SER A 90 23.12 -34.62 2.76
C SER A 90 23.17 -33.30 3.57
N SER A 91 24.35 -32.70 3.71
CA SER A 91 24.50 -31.33 4.19
C SER A 91 25.37 -30.51 3.25
N LEU A 92 25.29 -29.16 3.31
CA LEU A 92 26.17 -28.31 2.51
C LEU A 92 27.65 -28.51 2.89
N ALA A 93 27.96 -28.88 4.14
CA ALA A 93 29.32 -29.26 4.52
C ALA A 93 29.81 -30.55 3.84
N GLN A 94 28.91 -31.48 3.50
CA GLN A 94 29.23 -32.69 2.74
C GLN A 94 29.43 -32.39 1.26
N VAL A 95 28.63 -31.53 0.64
CA VAL A 95 28.64 -31.32 -0.83
C VAL A 95 29.37 -30.07 -1.32
N ALA A 96 29.74 -29.16 -0.41
CA ALA A 96 30.37 -27.88 -0.73
C ALA A 96 31.43 -27.49 0.32
N PHE A 97 32.12 -26.38 0.08
CA PHE A 97 32.93 -25.68 1.08
C PHE A 97 32.17 -24.44 1.57
N VAL A 98 32.06 -24.27 2.88
CA VAL A 98 31.40 -23.11 3.49
C VAL A 98 32.43 -22.09 3.96
N ASN A 99 32.29 -20.85 3.49
CA ASN A 99 33.20 -19.72 3.68
C ASN A 99 34.66 -20.03 3.27
N PRO A 100 34.91 -20.54 2.04
CA PRO A 100 36.27 -20.74 1.56
C PRO A 100 37.01 -19.40 1.46
N ARG A 101 38.35 -19.47 1.55
CA ARG A 101 39.22 -18.31 1.30
C ARG A 101 39.84 -18.42 -0.09
N ASN A 102 39.92 -17.29 -0.77
CA ASN A 102 40.70 -17.14 -2.00
C ASN A 102 42.06 -16.48 -1.71
N ALA A 103 43.00 -16.67 -2.62
CA ALA A 103 44.28 -15.99 -2.65
C ALA A 103 44.55 -15.50 -4.08
N ALA A 104 45.03 -14.27 -4.21
CA ALA A 104 45.38 -13.62 -5.46
C ALA A 104 46.44 -12.54 -5.21
N ALA A 105 47.03 -12.00 -6.28
CA ALA A 105 47.97 -10.88 -6.19
C ALA A 105 47.25 -9.60 -5.75
N ASP A 106 47.89 -8.78 -4.91
CA ASP A 106 47.29 -7.55 -4.37
C ASP A 106 46.85 -6.56 -5.45
N SER A 107 47.54 -6.55 -6.59
CA SER A 107 47.24 -5.72 -7.75
C SER A 107 46.13 -6.25 -8.65
N LEU A 108 45.58 -7.45 -8.37
CA LEU A 108 44.51 -8.02 -9.18
C LEU A 108 43.22 -7.26 -8.89
N GLU A 109 42.60 -6.71 -9.93
CA GLU A 109 41.26 -6.15 -9.84
C GLU A 109 40.22 -7.27 -9.75
N VAL A 110 39.30 -7.16 -8.81
CA VAL A 110 38.27 -8.17 -8.51
C VAL A 110 36.94 -7.46 -8.25
N SER A 111 35.86 -8.24 -8.20
CA SER A 111 34.53 -7.71 -7.89
C SER A 111 34.33 -7.50 -6.40
N PHE A 112 33.85 -6.32 -6.02
CA PHE A 112 33.33 -6.04 -4.69
C PHE A 112 31.80 -6.01 -4.69
N VAL A 113 31.17 -6.71 -3.75
CA VAL A 113 29.71 -6.81 -3.65
C VAL A 113 29.22 -6.41 -2.24
N PRO A 114 28.72 -5.17 -2.06
CA PRO A 114 28.03 -4.78 -0.83
C PRO A 114 26.64 -5.42 -0.72
N MET A 115 26.05 -5.41 0.49
CA MET A 115 24.73 -6.04 0.74
C MET A 115 23.59 -5.43 -0.11
N THR A 116 23.71 -4.17 -0.51
CA THR A 116 22.75 -3.47 -1.36
C THR A 116 22.70 -4.03 -2.78
N PHE A 117 23.78 -4.69 -3.23
CA PHE A 117 23.89 -5.27 -4.57
C PHE A 117 23.39 -6.72 -4.63
N ILE A 118 22.93 -7.28 -3.51
CA ILE A 118 22.36 -8.63 -3.46
C ILE A 118 20.84 -8.52 -3.48
N GLY A 119 20.23 -9.07 -4.53
CA GLY A 119 18.79 -9.10 -4.73
C GLY A 119 18.06 -10.13 -3.87
N THR A 120 16.73 -10.10 -3.94
CA THR A 120 15.84 -11.02 -3.21
C THR A 120 15.16 -12.01 -4.15
N ARG A 121 15.05 -11.71 -5.45
CA ARG A 121 14.46 -12.64 -6.41
C ARG A 121 15.43 -13.79 -6.70
N PHE A 122 14.90 -14.87 -7.24
CA PHE A 122 15.68 -16.05 -7.60
C PHE A 122 16.53 -15.84 -8.85
N ASP A 123 16.02 -15.04 -9.78
CA ASP A 123 16.58 -14.68 -11.08
C ASP A 123 17.37 -13.37 -11.07
N ASP A 124 17.48 -12.71 -9.91
CA ASP A 124 18.27 -11.48 -9.76
C ASP A 124 19.76 -11.75 -10.01
N GLN A 125 20.38 -10.89 -10.82
CA GLN A 125 21.83 -10.75 -10.84
C GLN A 125 22.29 -9.86 -9.68
N HIS A 126 23.49 -10.12 -9.16
CA HIS A 126 24.09 -9.20 -8.22
C HIS A 126 24.72 -8.00 -8.93
N GLY A 127 24.71 -6.84 -8.28
CA GLY A 127 25.59 -5.73 -8.66
C GLY A 127 27.04 -6.01 -8.26
N GLN A 128 27.98 -5.25 -8.80
CA GLN A 128 29.40 -5.32 -8.42
C GLN A 128 30.12 -4.00 -8.73
N GLU A 129 31.20 -3.72 -8.01
CA GLU A 129 32.13 -2.63 -8.31
C GLU A 129 33.58 -3.15 -8.35
N PRO A 130 34.45 -2.62 -9.23
CA PRO A 130 35.85 -3.03 -9.28
C PRO A 130 36.63 -2.53 -8.05
N ARG A 131 37.47 -3.40 -7.48
CA ARG A 131 38.40 -3.10 -6.38
C ARG A 131 39.67 -3.93 -6.49
N LEU A 132 40.77 -3.46 -5.91
CA LEU A 132 42.01 -4.24 -5.85
C LEU A 132 41.94 -5.30 -4.74
N TRP A 133 42.41 -6.51 -5.02
CA TRP A 133 42.42 -7.61 -4.06
C TRP A 133 43.15 -7.27 -2.76
N GLY A 134 44.22 -6.47 -2.84
CA GLY A 134 44.99 -6.02 -1.68
C GLY A 134 44.15 -5.25 -0.65
N GLU A 135 43.10 -4.56 -1.09
CA GLU A 135 42.15 -3.82 -0.24
C GLU A 135 41.11 -4.74 0.41
N LEU A 136 40.83 -5.89 -0.20
CA LEU A 136 39.72 -6.77 0.13
C LEU A 136 40.10 -8.07 0.84
N LYS A 137 41.36 -8.50 0.69
CA LYS A 137 41.87 -9.78 1.23
C LYS A 137 41.77 -9.91 2.75
N GLN A 138 41.58 -8.79 3.47
CA GLN A 138 41.33 -8.73 4.91
C GLN A 138 40.03 -7.96 5.18
N GLY A 139 39.27 -8.39 6.19
CA GLY A 139 38.07 -7.68 6.63
C GLY A 139 36.81 -7.94 5.79
N PHE A 140 36.88 -8.73 4.72
CA PHE A 140 35.73 -9.06 3.86
C PHE A 140 35.53 -10.57 3.68
N THR A 141 34.34 -10.92 3.19
CA THR A 141 33.98 -12.31 2.84
C THR A 141 34.41 -12.59 1.41
N HIS A 142 35.20 -13.65 1.18
CA HIS A 142 35.72 -13.98 -0.15
C HIS A 142 34.77 -14.92 -0.88
N PHE A 143 34.62 -14.74 -2.20
CA PHE A 143 33.91 -15.66 -3.08
C PHE A 143 34.55 -15.69 -4.48
N ALA A 144 34.23 -16.71 -5.25
CA ALA A 144 34.70 -16.92 -6.61
C ALA A 144 33.52 -17.19 -7.55
N GLU A 145 33.80 -17.24 -8.85
CA GLU A 145 32.82 -17.55 -9.89
C GLU A 145 32.06 -18.85 -9.55
N GLY A 146 30.72 -18.79 -9.56
CA GLY A 146 29.85 -19.92 -9.25
C GLY A 146 29.61 -20.18 -7.76
N ASP A 147 30.23 -19.39 -6.85
CA ASP A 147 29.89 -19.46 -5.43
C ASP A 147 28.49 -18.88 -5.16
N ILE A 148 27.82 -19.37 -4.11
CA ILE A 148 26.51 -18.89 -3.70
C ILE A 148 26.63 -18.14 -2.39
N GLY A 149 26.16 -16.90 -2.35
CA GLY A 149 26.09 -16.09 -1.15
C GLY A 149 24.69 -16.06 -0.56
N VAL A 150 24.57 -16.23 0.75
CA VAL A 150 23.34 -15.97 1.51
C VAL A 150 23.62 -14.98 2.63
N ALA A 151 22.77 -13.97 2.77
CA ALA A 151 22.83 -13.02 3.87
C ALA A 151 22.71 -13.76 5.20
N LYS A 152 23.52 -13.39 6.19
CA LYS A 152 23.45 -13.99 7.52
C LYS A 152 22.88 -13.07 8.59
N ILE A 153 22.51 -11.83 8.28
CA ILE A 153 22.06 -10.83 9.27
C ILE A 153 20.60 -10.42 9.04
N THR A 154 19.88 -10.13 10.12
CA THR A 154 18.54 -9.50 10.07
C THR A 154 18.60 -8.06 9.55
N PRO A 155 17.65 -7.59 8.72
CA PRO A 155 16.54 -8.34 8.12
C PRO A 155 16.90 -8.95 6.75
N CYS A 156 18.19 -8.93 6.35
CA CYS A 156 18.60 -9.36 5.01
C CYS A 156 18.38 -10.86 4.78
N PHE A 157 18.65 -11.70 5.78
CA PHE A 157 18.37 -13.14 5.73
C PHE A 157 16.86 -13.41 5.62
N GLU A 158 16.06 -12.78 6.48
CA GLU A 158 14.59 -12.91 6.52
C GLU A 158 13.94 -12.48 5.20
N ASN A 159 14.55 -11.51 4.50
CA ASN A 159 14.12 -11.06 3.18
C ASN A 159 14.67 -11.90 2.01
N SER A 160 15.27 -13.07 2.28
CA SER A 160 15.80 -13.98 1.25
C SER A 160 16.92 -13.37 0.38
N LYS A 161 17.74 -12.46 0.92
CA LYS A 161 18.90 -11.94 0.17
C LYS A 161 19.94 -13.04 -0.03
N ALA A 162 20.04 -13.52 -1.26
CA ALA A 162 20.99 -14.53 -1.70
C ALA A 162 21.16 -14.46 -3.21
N CYS A 163 22.33 -14.85 -3.72
CA CYS A 163 22.62 -14.86 -5.15
C CYS A 163 23.71 -15.89 -5.50
N VAL A 164 23.75 -16.31 -6.77
CA VAL A 164 24.95 -16.92 -7.35
C VAL A 164 25.86 -15.79 -7.80
N PHE A 165 27.11 -15.80 -7.35
CA PHE A 165 28.13 -14.88 -7.83
C PHE A 165 28.58 -15.31 -9.22
N SER A 166 28.29 -14.48 -10.21
CA SER A 166 28.56 -14.76 -11.61
C SER A 166 29.07 -13.54 -12.35
N ASN A 167 29.82 -13.76 -13.43
CA ASN A 167 30.45 -12.69 -14.21
C ASN A 167 31.36 -11.81 -13.33
N LEU A 168 32.13 -12.42 -12.43
CA LEU A 168 33.05 -11.70 -11.57
C LEU A 168 34.28 -11.24 -12.36
N LEU A 169 34.78 -10.05 -12.05
CA LEU A 169 36.04 -9.55 -12.57
C LEU A 169 37.17 -10.50 -12.18
N ASN A 170 37.84 -11.05 -13.18
CA ASN A 170 38.89 -12.06 -13.02
C ASN A 170 38.44 -13.31 -12.21
N GLY A 171 37.14 -13.62 -12.20
CA GLY A 171 36.56 -14.80 -11.56
C GLY A 171 36.61 -14.79 -10.03
N LEU A 172 36.94 -13.65 -9.40
CA LEU A 172 37.09 -13.50 -7.96
C LEU A 172 36.33 -12.29 -7.45
N GLY A 173 35.91 -12.37 -6.19
CA GLY A 173 35.37 -11.22 -5.50
C GLY A 173 35.45 -11.31 -3.98
N ALA A 174 35.11 -10.20 -3.36
CA ALA A 174 34.84 -10.14 -1.93
C ALA A 174 33.66 -9.20 -1.66
N GLY A 175 33.06 -9.32 -0.49
CA GLY A 175 31.89 -8.51 -0.17
C GLY A 175 31.69 -8.36 1.32
N THR A 176 30.53 -7.83 1.67
CA THR A 176 30.13 -7.63 3.07
C THR A 176 30.47 -8.84 3.95
N THR A 177 30.90 -8.57 5.19
CA THR A 177 31.17 -9.60 6.20
C THR A 177 29.92 -10.36 6.60
N GLU A 178 28.74 -9.84 6.25
CA GLU A 178 27.42 -10.37 6.61
C GLU A 178 26.88 -11.44 5.64
N LEU A 179 27.78 -12.23 5.03
CA LEU A 179 27.44 -13.37 4.16
C LEU A 179 27.96 -14.70 4.72
N HIS A 180 27.24 -15.76 4.35
CA HIS A 180 27.79 -17.10 4.21
C HIS A 180 27.97 -17.42 2.74
N ILE A 181 29.11 -18.02 2.40
CA ILE A 181 29.47 -18.43 1.03
C ILE A 181 29.48 -19.94 0.95
N VAL A 182 28.82 -20.48 -0.06
CA VAL A 182 28.79 -21.91 -0.37
C VAL A 182 29.47 -22.10 -1.71
N ARG A 183 30.59 -22.83 -1.73
CA ARG A 183 31.32 -23.20 -2.94
C ARG A 183 31.09 -24.68 -3.25
N PRO A 184 30.25 -25.01 -4.23
CA PRO A 184 30.10 -26.38 -4.70
C PRO A 184 31.43 -27.04 -5.07
N ILE A 185 31.51 -28.36 -4.91
CA ILE A 185 32.57 -29.13 -5.56
C ILE A 185 32.31 -29.08 -7.08
N THR A 186 33.33 -28.71 -7.85
CA THR A 186 33.22 -28.48 -9.30
C THR A 186 32.60 -29.67 -10.02
N GLY A 187 31.58 -29.42 -10.84
CA GLY A 187 30.91 -30.44 -11.64
C GLY A 187 29.98 -31.38 -10.85
N THR A 188 29.69 -31.07 -9.58
CA THR A 188 28.84 -31.94 -8.73
C THR A 188 27.51 -31.31 -8.30
N LEU A 189 27.39 -29.99 -8.34
CA LEU A 189 26.12 -29.30 -8.07
C LEU A 189 25.90 -28.20 -9.09
N ASP A 190 24.64 -27.97 -9.43
CA ASP A 190 24.19 -26.73 -10.04
C ASP A 190 24.14 -25.62 -8.96
N PRO A 191 24.90 -24.52 -9.10
CA PRO A 191 24.85 -23.41 -8.15
C PRO A 191 23.46 -22.82 -7.95
N ARG A 192 22.61 -22.82 -8.98
CA ARG A 192 21.26 -22.30 -8.92
C ARG A 192 20.32 -23.24 -8.15
N TYR A 193 20.60 -24.54 -8.13
CA TYR A 193 19.89 -25.48 -7.25
C TYR A 193 20.21 -25.22 -5.78
N VAL A 194 21.48 -24.94 -5.46
CA VAL A 194 21.87 -24.50 -4.11
C VAL A 194 21.19 -23.17 -3.76
N LEU A 195 21.11 -22.22 -4.70
CA LEU A 195 20.37 -20.96 -4.51
C LEU A 195 18.88 -21.20 -4.23
N ALA A 196 18.23 -22.11 -4.98
CA ALA A 196 16.82 -22.45 -4.78
C ALA A 196 16.57 -22.99 -3.37
N TYR A 197 17.48 -23.84 -2.87
CA TYR A 197 17.47 -24.29 -1.48
C TYR A 197 17.64 -23.17 -0.46
N LEU A 198 18.65 -22.30 -0.62
CA LEU A 198 18.91 -21.20 0.31
C LEU A 198 17.80 -20.13 0.32
N LYS A 199 16.98 -20.07 -0.74
CA LYS A 199 15.81 -19.19 -0.85
C LYS A 199 14.48 -19.89 -0.55
N SER A 200 14.49 -21.21 -0.30
CA SER A 200 13.26 -21.97 -0.02
C SER A 200 12.64 -21.51 1.31
N PRO A 201 11.30 -21.42 1.38
CA PRO A 201 10.58 -21.10 2.62
C PRO A 201 11.02 -21.93 3.82
N GLN A 202 11.21 -23.24 3.64
CA GLN A 202 11.66 -24.11 4.72
C GLN A 202 13.04 -23.71 5.27
N PHE A 203 14.02 -23.47 4.40
CA PHE A 203 15.36 -23.08 4.85
C PHE A 203 15.33 -21.75 5.62
N LEU A 204 14.58 -20.77 5.11
CA LEU A 204 14.45 -19.45 5.72
C LEU A 204 13.75 -19.52 7.09
N LEU A 205 12.62 -20.23 7.17
CA LEU A 205 11.85 -20.39 8.41
C LEU A 205 12.67 -21.10 9.48
N VAL A 206 13.31 -22.23 9.15
CA VAL A 206 14.16 -22.94 10.10
C VAL A 206 15.36 -22.08 10.48
N GLY A 207 16.00 -21.42 9.52
CA GLY A 207 17.16 -20.57 9.78
C GLY A 207 16.85 -19.41 10.71
N GLU A 208 15.68 -18.79 10.59
CA GLU A 208 15.23 -17.70 11.45
C GLU A 208 15.19 -18.14 12.92
N THR A 209 14.70 -19.36 13.19
CA THR A 209 14.68 -19.94 14.55
C THR A 209 16.07 -20.20 15.12
N LYS A 210 17.11 -20.29 14.28
CA LYS A 210 18.50 -20.55 14.67
C LYS A 210 19.34 -19.28 14.77
N MET A 211 18.82 -18.12 14.36
CA MET A 211 19.56 -16.87 14.44
C MET A 211 19.79 -16.46 15.90
N THR A 212 21.01 -16.01 16.21
CA THR A 212 21.41 -15.61 17.56
C THR A 212 21.82 -14.13 17.60
N GLY A 213 21.65 -13.45 18.74
CA GLY A 213 21.98 -12.04 18.91
C GLY A 213 20.85 -11.22 19.53
N THR A 214 21.00 -9.90 19.56
CA THR A 214 20.00 -8.97 20.09
C THR A 214 18.92 -8.65 19.06
N ALA A 215 17.75 -8.20 19.52
CA ALA A 215 16.64 -7.80 18.65
C ALA A 215 17.10 -6.75 17.62
N GLY A 216 16.89 -7.02 16.33
CA GLY A 216 17.32 -6.17 15.21
C GLY A 216 18.72 -6.43 14.66
N GLN A 217 19.57 -7.24 15.31
CA GLN A 217 20.90 -7.62 14.82
C GLN A 217 21.23 -9.09 15.10
N LYS A 218 20.31 -9.99 14.74
CA LYS A 218 20.57 -11.42 14.83
C LYS A 218 21.42 -11.89 13.66
N ARG A 219 22.22 -12.94 13.87
CA ARG A 219 23.02 -13.59 12.83
C ARG A 219 22.75 -15.08 12.75
N LEU A 220 22.65 -15.58 11.52
CA LEU A 220 22.59 -16.98 11.19
C LEU A 220 23.96 -17.61 11.51
N PRO A 221 24.03 -18.65 12.36
CA PRO A 221 25.29 -19.33 12.64
C PRO A 221 25.82 -20.08 11.41
N LYS A 222 27.15 -20.11 11.25
CA LYS A 222 27.80 -20.88 10.19
C LYS A 222 27.44 -22.38 10.27
N ASP A 223 27.45 -22.92 11.49
CA ASP A 223 27.21 -24.34 11.74
C ASP A 223 25.81 -24.76 11.28
N PHE A 224 24.83 -23.85 11.34
CA PHE A 224 23.52 -24.09 10.76
C PHE A 224 23.60 -24.28 9.24
N VAL A 225 24.23 -23.35 8.51
CA VAL A 225 24.40 -23.47 7.05
C VAL A 225 25.18 -24.73 6.67
N GLU A 226 26.20 -25.10 7.46
CA GLU A 226 27.00 -26.30 7.23
C GLU A 226 26.21 -27.60 7.42
N ALA A 227 25.37 -27.68 8.45
CA ALA A 227 24.75 -28.93 8.90
C ALA A 227 23.27 -29.09 8.53
N ASN A 228 22.58 -28.02 8.11
CA ASN A 228 21.16 -28.09 7.79
C ASN A 228 20.91 -29.18 6.70
N PRO A 229 19.87 -30.02 6.86
CA PRO A 229 19.53 -31.05 5.88
C PRO A 229 19.36 -30.46 4.49
N PHE A 230 20.16 -30.95 3.56
CA PHE A 230 20.19 -30.55 2.16
C PHE A 230 19.71 -31.72 1.30
N PRO A 231 18.59 -31.58 0.57
CA PRO A 231 18.09 -32.61 -0.32
C PRO A 231 18.93 -32.61 -1.60
N LEU A 232 19.63 -33.70 -1.88
CA LEU A 232 20.51 -33.86 -3.04
C LEU A 232 19.85 -34.75 -4.11
N PRO A 233 19.43 -34.18 -5.25
CA PRO A 233 19.05 -34.92 -6.45
C PRO A 233 20.27 -35.37 -7.27
N PRO A 234 20.08 -36.33 -8.20
CA PRO A 234 20.94 -36.52 -9.35
C PRO A 234 21.33 -35.21 -10.05
N LEU A 235 22.55 -35.11 -10.57
CA LEU A 235 23.01 -33.88 -11.24
C LEU A 235 22.19 -33.54 -12.49
N ALA A 236 21.78 -34.56 -13.26
CA ALA A 236 20.92 -34.36 -14.42
C ALA A 236 19.56 -33.79 -13.99
N GLU A 237 18.96 -34.32 -12.94
CA GLU A 237 17.73 -33.79 -12.36
C GLU A 237 17.88 -32.37 -11.81
N GLN A 238 19.01 -31.99 -11.18
CA GLN A 238 19.26 -30.62 -10.74
C GLN A 238 19.10 -29.61 -11.90
N HIS A 239 19.73 -29.87 -13.05
CA HIS A 239 19.60 -29.00 -14.22
C HIS A 239 18.15 -28.96 -14.75
N ARG A 240 17.45 -30.10 -14.77
CA ARG A 240 16.03 -30.15 -15.18
C ARG A 240 15.14 -29.37 -14.23
N ILE A 241 15.35 -29.48 -12.92
CA ILE A 241 14.64 -28.71 -11.89
C ILE A 241 14.83 -27.21 -12.14
N ILE A 242 16.06 -26.76 -12.38
CA ILE A 242 16.34 -25.33 -12.58
C ILE A 242 15.73 -24.79 -13.88
N ALA A 243 15.81 -25.56 -14.97
CA ALA A 243 15.11 -25.21 -16.20
C ALA A 243 13.59 -25.04 -15.96
N LYS A 244 12.99 -25.90 -15.12
CA LYS A 244 11.58 -25.79 -14.77
C LYS A 244 11.29 -24.61 -13.83
N VAL A 245 12.16 -24.32 -12.88
CA VAL A 245 12.04 -23.13 -12.01
C VAL A 245 12.07 -21.87 -12.88
N ASP A 246 12.98 -21.77 -13.85
CA ASP A 246 13.07 -20.62 -14.76
C ASP A 246 11.79 -20.43 -15.58
N GLU A 247 11.26 -21.51 -16.16
CA GLU A 247 10.00 -21.49 -16.92
C GLU A 247 8.85 -20.90 -16.07
N LEU A 248 8.77 -21.32 -14.81
CA LEU A 248 7.69 -20.91 -13.90
C LEU A 248 7.90 -19.52 -13.31
N MET A 249 9.13 -19.11 -13.04
CA MET A 249 9.44 -17.74 -12.62
C MET A 249 9.09 -16.74 -13.73
N ALA A 250 9.37 -17.08 -14.99
CA ALA A 250 8.97 -16.27 -16.14
C ALA A 250 7.44 -16.24 -16.33
N LEU A 251 6.73 -17.33 -15.99
CA LEU A 251 5.26 -17.32 -15.98
C LEU A 251 4.72 -16.38 -14.88
N CYS A 252 5.29 -16.43 -13.68
CA CYS A 252 4.95 -15.51 -12.60
C CYS A 252 5.19 -14.04 -13.02
N ASP A 253 6.29 -13.73 -13.72
CA ASP A 253 6.55 -12.37 -14.22
C ASP A 253 5.46 -11.89 -15.19
N ARG A 254 5.04 -12.77 -16.11
CA ARG A 254 3.95 -12.46 -17.04
C ARG A 254 2.62 -12.24 -16.32
N LEU A 255 2.34 -13.04 -15.29
CA LEU A 255 1.11 -12.90 -14.50
C LEU A 255 1.10 -11.58 -13.71
N GLU A 256 2.21 -11.22 -13.07
CA GLU A 256 2.37 -9.93 -12.38
C GLU A 256 2.17 -8.75 -13.34
N ALA A 257 2.81 -8.79 -14.52
CA ALA A 257 2.64 -7.75 -15.54
C ALA A 257 1.20 -7.65 -16.04
N GLN A 258 0.54 -8.77 -16.35
CA GLN A 258 -0.85 -8.80 -16.78
C GLN A 258 -1.80 -8.24 -15.72
N GLN A 259 -1.55 -8.51 -14.44
CA GLN A 259 -2.34 -7.95 -13.34
C GLN A 259 -2.19 -6.44 -13.25
N ALA A 260 -0.95 -5.94 -13.30
CA ALA A 260 -0.69 -4.50 -13.28
C ALA A 260 -1.34 -3.77 -14.47
N ASP A 261 -1.25 -4.34 -15.67
CA ASP A 261 -1.90 -3.80 -16.87
C ASP A 261 -3.43 -3.81 -16.74
N ALA A 262 -4.01 -4.89 -16.23
CA ALA A 262 -5.46 -5.01 -16.01
C ALA A 262 -5.96 -4.00 -14.96
N GLU A 263 -5.24 -3.80 -13.86
CA GLU A 263 -5.57 -2.81 -12.82
C GLU A 263 -5.50 -1.37 -13.37
N SER A 264 -4.47 -1.07 -14.16
CA SER A 264 -4.31 0.22 -14.82
C SER A 264 -5.45 0.49 -15.82
N ALA A 265 -5.75 -0.48 -16.69
CA ALA A 265 -6.83 -0.37 -17.67
C ALA A 265 -8.21 -0.24 -16.99
N HIS A 266 -8.46 -1.02 -15.94
CA HIS A 266 -9.68 -0.93 -15.13
C HIS A 266 -9.84 0.46 -14.51
N THR A 267 -8.78 1.01 -13.90
CA THR A 267 -8.80 2.35 -13.30
C THR A 267 -9.12 3.43 -14.34
N GLN A 268 -8.50 3.37 -15.52
CA GLN A 268 -8.77 4.31 -16.61
C GLN A 268 -10.21 4.20 -17.12
N LEU A 269 -10.73 2.98 -17.29
CA LEU A 269 -12.09 2.75 -17.73
C LEU A 269 -13.13 3.30 -16.73
N VAL A 270 -12.95 3.02 -15.44
CA VAL A 270 -13.82 3.54 -14.37
C VAL A 270 -13.82 5.06 -14.39
N GLN A 271 -12.64 5.68 -14.45
CA GLN A 271 -12.51 7.13 -14.50
C GLN A 271 -13.22 7.72 -15.72
N ALA A 272 -12.98 7.18 -16.92
CA ALA A 272 -13.59 7.68 -18.15
C ALA A 272 -15.13 7.58 -18.13
N LEU A 273 -15.68 6.48 -17.61
CA LEU A 273 -17.13 6.29 -17.51
C LEU A 273 -17.75 7.22 -16.46
N LEU A 274 -17.12 7.39 -15.30
CA LEU A 274 -17.59 8.33 -14.29
C LEU A 274 -17.51 9.78 -14.76
N ASP A 275 -16.44 10.16 -15.48
CA ASP A 275 -16.30 11.49 -16.05
C ASP A 275 -17.40 11.77 -17.08
N SER A 276 -17.75 10.79 -17.92
CA SER A 276 -18.84 10.93 -18.90
C SER A 276 -20.19 11.27 -18.26
N LEU A 277 -20.46 10.82 -17.04
CA LEU A 277 -21.68 11.20 -16.30
C LEU A 277 -21.65 12.68 -15.90
N THR A 278 -20.52 13.14 -15.37
CA THR A 278 -20.38 14.52 -14.90
C THR A 278 -20.37 15.50 -16.08
N GLN A 279 -19.78 15.11 -17.20
CA GLN A 279 -19.66 15.91 -18.42
C GLN A 279 -20.87 15.79 -19.37
N ALA A 280 -21.87 14.98 -19.02
CA ALA A 280 -23.05 14.78 -19.85
C ALA A 280 -23.72 16.12 -20.20
N SER A 281 -23.92 16.31 -21.51
CA SER A 281 -24.37 17.57 -22.12
C SER A 281 -25.85 17.85 -21.88
N ASP A 282 -26.67 16.81 -21.85
CA ASP A 282 -28.11 16.89 -21.58
C ASP A 282 -28.63 15.65 -20.83
N ALA A 283 -29.93 15.61 -20.56
CA ALA A 283 -30.57 14.51 -19.82
C ALA A 283 -30.55 13.18 -20.58
N THR A 284 -30.55 13.19 -21.91
CA THR A 284 -30.53 11.99 -22.76
C THR A 284 -29.14 11.37 -22.75
N ASP A 285 -28.11 12.21 -22.92
CA ASP A 285 -26.70 11.84 -22.81
C ASP A 285 -26.40 11.27 -21.41
N PHE A 286 -26.89 11.94 -20.36
CA PHE A 286 -26.76 11.46 -18.98
C PHE A 286 -27.41 10.08 -18.78
N ALA A 287 -28.66 9.90 -19.23
CA ALA A 287 -29.36 8.62 -19.12
C ALA A 287 -28.63 7.49 -19.86
N THR A 288 -28.07 7.78 -21.03
CA THR A 288 -27.30 6.82 -21.84
C THR A 288 -26.00 6.42 -21.13
N ASN A 289 -25.25 7.38 -20.61
CA ASN A 289 -24.01 7.13 -19.88
C ASN A 289 -24.29 6.38 -18.56
N TRP A 290 -25.39 6.71 -17.88
CA TRP A 290 -25.84 6.00 -16.68
C TRP A 290 -26.21 4.55 -16.98
N GLN A 291 -26.98 4.30 -18.04
CA GLN A 291 -27.35 2.95 -18.44
C GLN A 291 -26.11 2.10 -18.71
N ARG A 292 -25.13 2.62 -19.45
CA ARG A 292 -23.86 1.92 -19.72
C ARG A 292 -23.13 1.54 -18.43
N LEU A 293 -23.07 2.46 -17.47
CA LEU A 293 -22.42 2.21 -16.18
C LEU A 293 -23.19 1.16 -15.37
N ALA A 294 -24.52 1.25 -15.35
CA ALA A 294 -25.38 0.30 -14.64
C ALA A 294 -25.27 -1.13 -15.20
N GLU A 295 -25.24 -1.28 -16.52
CA GLU A 295 -25.05 -2.58 -17.20
C GLU A 295 -23.72 -3.25 -16.85
N HIS A 296 -22.69 -2.47 -16.51
CA HIS A 296 -21.35 -2.95 -16.18
C HIS A 296 -20.95 -2.75 -14.71
N PHE A 297 -21.91 -2.42 -13.83
CA PHE A 297 -21.63 -2.03 -12.45
C PHE A 297 -20.78 -3.07 -11.70
N HIS A 298 -21.11 -4.35 -11.84
CA HIS A 298 -20.41 -5.46 -11.18
C HIS A 298 -18.97 -5.67 -11.63
N THR A 299 -18.61 -5.16 -12.81
CA THR A 299 -17.24 -5.25 -13.35
C THR A 299 -16.44 -4.00 -13.02
N LEU A 300 -17.11 -2.84 -12.91
CA LEU A 300 -16.49 -1.53 -12.69
C LEU A 300 -16.17 -1.28 -11.21
N PHE A 301 -17.00 -1.76 -10.28
CA PHE A 301 -16.87 -1.44 -8.86
C PHE A 301 -16.41 -2.63 -8.04
N THR A 302 -15.26 -3.19 -8.42
CA THR A 302 -14.65 -4.40 -7.84
C THR A 302 -13.44 -4.10 -6.96
N THR A 303 -13.01 -2.83 -6.91
CA THR A 303 -11.85 -2.38 -6.13
C THR A 303 -12.22 -1.24 -5.19
N GLU A 304 -11.54 -1.12 -4.05
CA GLU A 304 -11.75 -0.02 -3.13
C GLU A 304 -11.60 1.38 -3.78
N PRO A 305 -10.55 1.65 -4.59
CA PRO A 305 -10.43 2.92 -5.31
C PRO A 305 -11.59 3.21 -6.26
N SER A 306 -12.13 2.20 -6.97
CA SER A 306 -13.28 2.40 -7.87
C SER A 306 -14.55 2.82 -7.11
N ILE A 307 -14.76 2.29 -5.91
CA ILE A 307 -15.90 2.66 -5.06
C ILE A 307 -15.72 4.08 -4.50
N ASP A 308 -14.52 4.42 -4.07
CA ASP A 308 -14.23 5.76 -3.57
C ASP A 308 -14.40 6.80 -4.70
N ALA A 309 -14.02 6.47 -5.94
CA ALA A 309 -14.31 7.27 -7.12
C ALA A 309 -15.82 7.43 -7.35
N LEU A 310 -16.59 6.34 -7.28
CA LEU A 310 -18.06 6.38 -7.38
C LEU A 310 -18.67 7.33 -6.34
N LYS A 311 -18.23 7.26 -5.07
CA LYS A 311 -18.70 8.17 -4.02
C LYS A 311 -18.45 9.63 -4.37
N GLN A 312 -17.25 9.96 -4.87
CA GLN A 312 -16.94 11.32 -5.30
C GLN A 312 -17.83 11.77 -6.46
N THR A 313 -18.08 10.89 -7.44
CA THR A 313 -18.98 11.18 -8.56
C THR A 313 -20.41 11.38 -8.09
N LEU A 314 -20.92 10.57 -7.15
CA LEU A 314 -22.26 10.75 -6.59
C LEU A 314 -22.43 12.10 -5.89
N LEU A 315 -21.42 12.55 -5.12
CA LEU A 315 -21.42 13.89 -4.53
C LEU A 315 -21.40 14.98 -5.60
N GLN A 316 -20.63 14.78 -6.67
CA GLN A 316 -20.59 15.72 -7.79
C GLN A 316 -21.95 15.81 -8.49
N LEU A 317 -22.60 14.68 -8.77
CA LEU A 317 -23.93 14.64 -9.37
C LEU A 317 -25.01 15.24 -8.46
N ALA A 318 -24.87 15.06 -7.15
CA ALA A 318 -25.74 15.68 -6.15
C ALA A 318 -25.73 17.20 -6.27
N VAL A 319 -24.54 17.82 -6.31
CA VAL A 319 -24.40 19.30 -6.38
C VAL A 319 -24.63 19.87 -7.78
N MET A 320 -24.75 19.02 -8.79
CA MET A 320 -25.13 19.39 -10.15
C MET A 320 -26.64 19.30 -10.40
N GLY A 321 -27.42 18.84 -9.42
CA GLY A 321 -28.87 18.61 -9.57
C GLY A 321 -29.21 17.43 -10.49
N LYS A 322 -28.28 16.49 -10.65
CA LYS A 322 -28.43 15.31 -11.52
C LYS A 322 -28.74 14.02 -10.74
N LEU A 323 -28.73 14.05 -9.40
CA LEU A 323 -28.90 12.86 -8.56
C LEU A 323 -30.36 12.54 -8.19
N VAL A 324 -31.20 13.57 -8.03
CA VAL A 324 -32.61 13.42 -7.66
C VAL A 324 -33.51 14.10 -8.69
N PRO A 325 -34.74 13.60 -8.92
CA PRO A 325 -35.69 14.27 -9.81
C PRO A 325 -36.02 15.70 -9.35
N GLN A 326 -36.13 16.61 -10.31
CA GLN A 326 -36.60 17.97 -10.10
C GLN A 326 -38.12 17.97 -9.91
N ASP A 327 -38.63 18.78 -8.97
CA ASP A 327 -40.06 18.97 -8.73
C ASP A 327 -40.44 20.42 -9.03
N SER A 328 -41.32 20.63 -10.03
CA SER A 328 -41.75 21.97 -10.45
C SER A 328 -42.69 22.65 -9.45
N SER A 329 -43.20 21.92 -8.45
CA SER A 329 -44.02 22.46 -7.37
C SER A 329 -43.19 23.02 -6.21
N ASP A 330 -41.89 22.73 -6.17
CA ASP A 330 -41.00 23.28 -5.16
C ASP A 330 -40.84 24.79 -5.30
N GLU A 331 -40.66 25.47 -4.16
CA GLU A 331 -40.25 26.88 -4.17
C GLU A 331 -38.87 27.02 -4.81
N PRO A 332 -38.71 27.83 -5.87
CA PRO A 332 -37.44 27.97 -6.56
C PRO A 332 -36.37 28.59 -5.65
N ALA A 333 -35.10 28.24 -5.88
CA ALA A 333 -33.98 28.72 -5.09
C ALA A 333 -33.85 30.25 -5.07
N SER A 334 -34.33 30.94 -6.11
CA SER A 334 -34.37 32.40 -6.17
C SER A 334 -35.25 33.03 -5.07
N GLU A 335 -36.38 32.41 -4.72
CA GLU A 335 -37.21 32.85 -3.59
C GLU A 335 -36.59 32.47 -2.25
N LEU A 336 -35.96 31.29 -2.17
CA LEU A 336 -35.21 30.87 -0.98
C LEU A 336 -34.08 31.86 -0.64
N ILE A 337 -33.31 32.29 -1.64
CA ILE A 337 -32.22 33.26 -1.47
C ILE A 337 -32.76 34.61 -0.98
N LYS A 338 -33.91 35.08 -1.47
CA LYS A 338 -34.55 36.31 -0.96
C LYS A 338 -34.96 36.19 0.51
N LYS A 339 -35.46 35.03 0.95
CA LYS A 339 -35.77 34.77 2.36
C LYS A 339 -34.50 34.80 3.22
N ILE A 340 -33.43 34.16 2.74
CA ILE A 340 -32.12 34.17 3.40
C ILE A 340 -31.58 35.60 3.51
N GLU A 341 -31.66 36.40 2.45
CA GLU A 341 -31.23 37.81 2.45
C GLU A 341 -32.05 38.64 3.45
N SER A 342 -33.37 38.45 3.48
CA SER A 342 -34.27 39.14 4.41
C SER A 342 -33.96 38.80 5.88
N GLU A 343 -33.71 37.53 6.17
CA GLU A 343 -33.35 37.09 7.51
C GLU A 343 -31.95 37.58 7.92
N LYS A 344 -30.98 37.57 6.99
CA LYS A 344 -29.67 38.20 7.20
C LYS A 344 -29.79 39.68 7.56
N TYR A 345 -30.58 40.42 6.79
CA TYR A 345 -30.85 41.83 7.06
C TYR A 345 -31.46 42.04 8.46
N ARG A 346 -32.42 41.21 8.85
CA ARG A 346 -33.04 41.24 10.19
C ARG A 346 -32.01 41.04 11.30
N GLN A 347 -31.14 40.03 11.18
CA GLN A 347 -30.15 39.72 12.21
C GLN A 347 -29.04 40.79 12.32
N VAL A 348 -28.66 41.39 11.19
CA VAL A 348 -27.72 42.53 11.17
C VAL A 348 -28.36 43.77 11.80
N LYS A 349 -29.63 44.08 11.48
CA LYS A 349 -30.38 45.19 12.10
C LYS A 349 -30.57 44.98 13.60
N ALA A 350 -30.74 43.73 14.04
CA ALA A 350 -30.80 43.36 15.46
C ALA A 350 -29.43 43.40 16.16
N GLY A 351 -28.34 43.71 15.45
CA GLY A 351 -26.99 43.82 16.01
C GLY A 351 -26.32 42.47 16.35
N LYS A 352 -26.93 41.33 16.00
CA LYS A 352 -26.38 40.00 16.30
C LYS A 352 -25.19 39.64 15.43
N PHE A 353 -25.19 40.08 14.17
CA PHE A 353 -24.10 39.85 13.23
C PHE A 353 -23.66 41.14 12.56
N LYS A 354 -22.40 41.16 12.11
CA LYS A 354 -21.86 42.27 11.30
C LYS A 354 -22.26 42.07 9.83
N PRO A 355 -22.40 43.16 9.05
CA PRO A 355 -22.57 43.06 7.61
C PRO A 355 -21.44 42.24 7.00
N VAL A 356 -21.81 41.29 6.15
CA VAL A 356 -20.85 40.49 5.39
C VAL A 356 -20.11 41.42 4.41
N LYS A 357 -18.78 41.30 4.32
CA LYS A 357 -17.99 42.08 3.37
C LYS A 357 -18.40 41.72 1.93
N GLN A 358 -18.37 42.69 1.04
CA GLN A 358 -18.70 42.51 -0.38
C GLN A 358 -17.90 41.33 -0.96
N VAL A 359 -18.61 40.41 -1.60
CA VAL A 359 -18.04 39.29 -2.37
C VAL A 359 -18.04 39.61 -3.85
N ASN A 360 -17.25 38.85 -4.61
CA ASN A 360 -17.21 39.01 -6.06
C ASN A 360 -18.56 38.66 -6.67
N GLY A 361 -18.97 39.41 -7.69
CA GLY A 361 -20.08 39.03 -8.55
C GLY A 361 -19.87 37.64 -9.15
N ILE A 362 -20.95 37.02 -9.64
CA ILE A 362 -20.89 35.72 -10.32
C ILE A 362 -20.98 36.00 -11.82
N GLU A 363 -19.88 35.82 -12.52
CA GLU A 363 -19.82 36.00 -13.97
C GLU A 363 -20.15 34.68 -14.70
N ALA A 364 -20.44 34.75 -16.00
CA ALA A 364 -20.71 33.55 -16.80
C ALA A 364 -19.50 32.60 -16.83
N ALA A 365 -18.28 33.15 -16.86
CA ALA A 365 -17.03 32.38 -16.83
C ALA A 365 -16.79 31.65 -15.50
N ASP A 366 -17.43 32.07 -14.41
CA ASP A 366 -17.31 31.41 -13.10
C ASP A 366 -18.12 30.12 -13.03
N LYS A 367 -19.11 29.92 -13.92
CA LYS A 367 -20.08 28.81 -13.85
C LYS A 367 -19.52 27.57 -14.55
N PRO A 368 -19.07 26.53 -13.80
CA PRO A 368 -18.39 25.37 -14.40
C PRO A 368 -19.34 24.39 -15.09
N PHE A 369 -20.63 24.44 -14.77
CA PHE A 369 -21.67 23.58 -15.34
C PHE A 369 -23.04 24.28 -15.30
N GLN A 370 -23.98 23.75 -16.09
CA GLN A 370 -25.36 24.21 -16.08
C GLN A 370 -26.11 23.63 -14.88
N LEU A 371 -26.88 24.48 -14.20
CA LEU A 371 -27.78 24.08 -13.12
C LEU A 371 -29.19 23.83 -13.65
N PRO A 372 -30.02 23.03 -12.94
CA PRO A 372 -31.45 22.99 -13.17
C PRO A 372 -32.07 24.39 -13.09
N ALA A 373 -33.16 24.62 -13.84
CA ALA A 373 -33.79 25.94 -13.92
C ALA A 373 -34.34 26.47 -12.58
N THR A 374 -34.59 25.58 -11.62
CA THR A 374 -35.09 25.90 -10.26
C THR A 374 -33.97 26.25 -9.28
N TRP A 375 -32.70 26.05 -9.66
CA TRP A 375 -31.52 26.26 -8.82
C TRP A 375 -30.87 27.60 -9.12
N GLU A 376 -30.09 28.09 -8.15
CA GLU A 376 -29.35 29.35 -8.28
C GLU A 376 -27.89 29.19 -7.88
N TRP A 377 -27.03 29.95 -8.55
CA TRP A 377 -25.64 30.12 -8.13
C TRP A 377 -25.55 31.20 -7.05
N ALA A 378 -24.79 30.94 -5.99
CA ALA A 378 -24.51 31.89 -4.93
C ALA A 378 -23.04 31.81 -4.51
N ARG A 379 -22.53 32.85 -3.84
CA ARG A 379 -21.31 32.76 -3.03
C ARG A 379 -21.68 32.25 -1.64
N LEU A 380 -20.78 31.55 -0.96
CA LEU A 380 -21.01 31.09 0.41
C LEU A 380 -21.36 32.25 1.36
N ALA A 381 -20.77 33.42 1.14
CA ALA A 381 -21.08 34.61 1.91
C ALA A 381 -22.52 35.12 1.70
N ASP A 382 -23.16 34.82 0.57
CA ASP A 382 -24.53 35.24 0.27
C ASP A 382 -25.53 34.50 1.16
N VAL A 383 -25.22 33.25 1.53
CA VAL A 383 -26.09 32.42 2.38
C VAL A 383 -25.67 32.39 3.86
N ALA A 384 -24.48 32.84 4.21
CA ALA A 384 -24.00 32.85 5.60
C ALA A 384 -24.35 34.15 6.35
N PHE A 385 -24.65 34.03 7.64
CA PHE A 385 -24.64 35.13 8.62
C PHE A 385 -23.23 35.55 9.00
N GLN A 386 -22.35 34.57 9.17
CA GLN A 386 -20.98 34.79 9.66
C GLN A 386 -20.06 33.73 9.11
N ILE A 387 -18.91 34.18 8.61
CA ILE A 387 -17.76 33.33 8.27
C ILE A 387 -16.56 33.90 9.04
N THR A 388 -16.13 33.20 10.08
CA THR A 388 -15.04 33.63 10.96
C THR A 388 -14.13 32.45 11.29
N ASP A 389 -13.10 32.66 12.09
CA ASP A 389 -12.25 31.63 12.66
C ASP A 389 -12.07 31.81 14.17
N GLY A 390 -11.43 30.83 14.77
CA GLY A 390 -11.09 30.78 16.19
C GLY A 390 -10.04 31.79 16.66
N ALA A 391 -9.42 31.48 17.79
CA ALA A 391 -8.42 32.33 18.43
C ALA A 391 -7.13 32.43 17.59
N HIS A 392 -6.64 33.65 17.34
CA HIS A 392 -5.38 33.93 16.62
C HIS A 392 -4.13 33.84 17.51
N HIS A 393 -4.33 33.76 18.81
CA HIS A 393 -3.29 33.56 19.79
C HIS A 393 -3.59 32.29 20.58
N THR A 394 -2.55 31.56 20.93
CA THR A 394 -2.66 30.37 21.76
C THR A 394 -3.08 30.79 23.17
N PRO A 395 -4.27 30.39 23.66
CA PRO A 395 -4.68 30.67 25.04
C PRO A 395 -3.85 29.84 26.04
N THR A 396 -3.83 30.26 27.30
CA THR A 396 -3.21 29.49 28.38
C THR A 396 -3.96 28.17 28.56
N TYR A 397 -3.24 27.06 28.45
CA TYR A 397 -3.81 25.73 28.66
C TYR A 397 -3.82 25.37 30.13
N ILE A 398 -4.90 24.72 30.55
CA ILE A 398 -5.10 24.18 31.89
C ILE A 398 -5.41 22.69 31.81
N GLU A 399 -5.34 22.01 32.95
CA GLU A 399 -5.54 20.55 33.01
C GLU A 399 -7.02 20.15 32.79
N PHE A 400 -7.96 20.93 33.34
CA PHE A 400 -9.40 20.72 33.22
C PHE A 400 -10.11 22.04 32.93
N GLY A 401 -11.08 22.02 32.01
CA GLY A 401 -11.84 23.21 31.63
C GLY A 401 -12.66 23.01 30.37
N VAL A 402 -12.81 24.08 29.59
CA VAL A 402 -13.53 24.05 28.31
C VAL A 402 -12.61 23.53 27.19
N PRO A 403 -13.03 22.55 26.38
CA PRO A 403 -12.24 22.06 25.25
C PRO A 403 -11.85 23.17 24.28
N PHE A 404 -10.61 23.10 23.82
CA PHE A 404 -10.03 23.97 22.80
C PHE A 404 -9.56 23.15 21.61
N LEU A 405 -10.39 23.16 20.56
CA LEU A 405 -10.22 22.31 19.38
C LEU A 405 -9.39 23.00 18.30
N SER A 406 -8.61 22.20 17.59
CA SER A 406 -7.81 22.59 16.43
C SER A 406 -8.08 21.64 15.26
N VAL A 407 -7.37 21.83 14.14
CA VAL A 407 -7.55 20.98 12.95
C VAL A 407 -7.36 19.49 13.24
N LYS A 408 -6.45 19.12 14.16
CA LYS A 408 -6.18 17.71 14.53
C LYS A 408 -7.40 17.02 15.15
N ASP A 409 -8.28 17.80 15.75
CA ASP A 409 -9.42 17.30 16.51
C ASP A 409 -10.66 17.16 15.62
N MET A 410 -10.55 17.44 14.32
CA MET A 410 -11.67 17.37 13.37
C MET A 410 -11.30 16.95 11.94
N SER A 411 -10.02 16.74 11.63
CA SER A 411 -9.56 16.32 10.29
C SER A 411 -10.11 14.97 9.84
N GLY A 412 -10.65 14.16 10.75
CA GLY A 412 -11.36 12.91 10.45
C GLY A 412 -12.80 13.09 9.96
N GLY A 413 -13.33 14.32 9.88
CA GLY A 413 -14.71 14.59 9.44
C GLY A 413 -15.74 14.63 10.56
N SER A 414 -15.32 14.43 11.82
CA SER A 414 -16.16 14.51 13.02
C SER A 414 -15.43 15.22 14.15
N LEU A 415 -16.16 15.73 15.14
CA LEU A 415 -15.54 16.34 16.33
C LEU A 415 -14.95 15.29 17.27
N GLY A 416 -13.67 15.42 17.59
CA GLY A 416 -12.96 14.57 18.54
C GLY A 416 -12.65 15.29 19.86
N PHE A 417 -12.99 14.66 20.99
CA PHE A 417 -12.77 15.21 22.34
C PHE A 417 -11.75 14.45 23.21
N ASN A 418 -11.18 13.35 22.69
CA ASN A 418 -10.41 12.40 23.52
C ASN A 418 -9.01 12.89 23.92
N ALA A 419 -8.40 13.79 23.13
CA ALA A 419 -7.04 14.30 23.37
C ALA A 419 -6.95 15.83 23.16
N THR A 420 -7.97 16.53 23.61
CA THR A 420 -8.11 17.98 23.43
C THR A 420 -7.42 18.76 24.54
N ARG A 421 -6.95 19.95 24.19
CA ARG A 421 -6.43 20.91 25.18
C ARG A 421 -7.61 21.60 25.85
N TYR A 422 -7.42 22.12 27.07
CA TYR A 422 -8.45 22.83 27.82
C TYR A 422 -8.04 24.26 28.10
N ILE A 423 -9.02 25.15 28.17
CA ILE A 423 -8.89 26.56 28.55
C ILE A 423 -9.85 26.86 29.70
N SER A 424 -9.62 27.96 30.42
CA SER A 424 -10.53 28.41 31.49
C SER A 424 -11.87 28.86 30.92
N GLU A 425 -12.90 28.85 31.76
CA GLU A 425 -14.23 29.37 31.44
C GLU A 425 -14.15 30.86 31.05
N ASP A 426 -13.41 31.67 31.80
CA ASP A 426 -13.16 33.08 31.46
C ASP A 426 -12.56 33.25 30.05
N ALA A 427 -11.57 32.42 29.69
CA ALA A 427 -10.96 32.47 28.36
C ALA A 427 -11.99 32.08 27.28
N HIS A 428 -12.80 31.04 27.53
CA HIS A 428 -13.89 30.64 26.64
C HIS A 428 -14.90 31.78 26.44
N GLU A 429 -15.36 32.42 27.52
CA GLU A 429 -16.31 33.55 27.48
C GLU A 429 -15.78 34.74 26.67
N GLN A 430 -14.48 35.02 26.74
CA GLN A 430 -13.88 36.07 25.91
C GLN A 430 -13.80 35.68 24.43
N LEU A 431 -13.46 34.42 24.13
CA LEU A 431 -13.34 33.92 22.75
C LEU A 431 -14.70 33.83 22.05
N THR A 432 -15.75 33.42 22.77
CA THR A 432 -17.10 33.24 22.22
C THR A 432 -17.75 34.55 21.76
N LYS A 433 -17.35 35.70 22.32
CA LYS A 433 -17.78 37.04 21.85
C LYS A 433 -17.53 37.26 20.35
N ARG A 434 -16.49 36.64 19.80
CA ARG A 434 -16.15 36.71 18.36
C ARG A 434 -16.55 35.45 17.61
N CYS A 435 -16.28 34.28 18.18
CA CYS A 435 -16.43 32.99 17.53
C CYS A 435 -17.01 31.98 18.52
N HIS A 436 -18.31 31.70 18.38
CA HIS A 436 -19.06 30.80 19.26
C HIS A 436 -19.69 29.67 18.44
N PRO A 437 -18.98 28.53 18.27
CA PRO A 437 -19.56 27.33 17.68
C PRO A 437 -20.71 26.81 18.55
N GLN A 438 -21.83 26.47 17.91
CA GLN A 438 -23.01 25.91 18.57
C GLN A 438 -23.53 24.71 17.77
N ARG A 439 -24.31 23.84 18.41
CA ARG A 439 -24.97 22.71 17.74
C ARG A 439 -25.69 23.20 16.47
N GLY A 440 -25.49 22.48 15.37
CA GLY A 440 -26.06 22.78 14.05
C GLY A 440 -25.22 23.74 13.22
N ASP A 441 -24.21 24.42 13.78
CA ASP A 441 -23.27 25.20 12.98
C ASP A 441 -22.33 24.31 12.16
N LEU A 442 -21.71 24.90 11.15
CA LEU A 442 -20.74 24.23 10.30
C LEU A 442 -19.33 24.75 10.55
N LEU A 443 -18.40 23.84 10.82
CA LEU A 443 -16.96 24.11 10.90
C LEU A 443 -16.29 23.74 9.59
N LEU A 444 -15.17 24.40 9.28
CA LEU A 444 -14.34 24.10 8.12
C LEU A 444 -12.87 24.16 8.48
N THR A 445 -12.11 23.11 8.20
CA THR A 445 -10.67 23.14 8.42
C THR A 445 -9.98 24.10 7.43
N LYS A 446 -9.08 24.95 7.93
CA LYS A 446 -8.45 26.01 7.10
C LYS A 446 -6.94 26.13 7.21
N ILE A 447 -6.29 25.52 8.21
CA ILE A 447 -4.81 25.51 8.30
C ILE A 447 -4.32 24.07 8.48
N GLY A 448 -3.32 23.67 7.71
CA GLY A 448 -2.82 22.29 7.67
C GLY A 448 -3.67 21.44 6.73
N THR A 449 -4.57 20.63 7.27
CA THR A 449 -5.61 19.97 6.46
C THR A 449 -6.70 20.99 6.15
N THR A 450 -6.92 21.32 4.88
CA THR A 450 -7.90 22.34 4.47
C THR A 450 -9.13 21.72 3.80
N GLY A 451 -10.29 22.36 3.94
CA GLY A 451 -11.49 22.01 3.18
C GLY A 451 -12.33 20.87 3.73
N VAL A 452 -12.14 20.44 4.98
CA VAL A 452 -12.97 19.39 5.61
C VAL A 452 -14.12 20.04 6.39
N PRO A 453 -15.39 19.88 5.97
CA PRO A 453 -16.54 20.44 6.67
C PRO A 453 -17.04 19.49 7.77
N VAL A 454 -17.33 20.03 8.95
CA VAL A 454 -17.79 19.25 10.12
C VAL A 454 -18.98 19.95 10.77
N ILE A 455 -20.10 19.24 10.89
CA ILE A 455 -21.28 19.75 11.61
C ILE A 455 -21.02 19.64 13.11
N VAL A 456 -21.40 20.68 13.85
CA VAL A 456 -21.38 20.63 15.31
C VAL A 456 -22.60 19.84 15.79
N ASP A 457 -22.37 18.62 16.26
CA ASP A 457 -23.40 17.65 16.67
C ASP A 457 -23.58 17.54 18.20
N THR A 458 -22.95 18.45 18.95
CA THR A 458 -22.89 18.43 20.41
C THR A 458 -23.31 19.77 21.02
N ASP A 459 -23.88 19.71 22.23
CA ASP A 459 -24.16 20.89 23.07
C ASP A 459 -23.01 21.21 24.03
N ARG A 460 -21.98 20.36 24.10
CA ARG A 460 -20.82 20.60 24.95
C ARG A 460 -20.16 21.91 24.54
N PRO A 461 -19.95 22.89 25.44
CA PRO A 461 -19.24 24.11 25.11
C PRO A 461 -17.79 23.82 24.68
N PHE A 462 -17.31 24.50 23.64
CA PHE A 462 -15.92 24.45 23.22
C PHE A 462 -15.52 25.74 22.49
N SER A 463 -14.22 26.00 22.43
CA SER A 463 -13.64 27.03 21.57
C SER A 463 -12.76 26.39 20.51
N ILE A 464 -12.58 27.09 19.38
CA ILE A 464 -11.75 26.62 18.27
C ILE A 464 -10.52 27.53 18.10
N PHE A 465 -9.44 26.95 17.57
CA PHE A 465 -8.23 27.67 17.18
C PHE A 465 -8.36 28.28 15.78
N VAL A 466 -7.45 29.20 15.42
CA VAL A 466 -7.42 29.85 14.10
C VAL A 466 -7.34 28.87 12.92
N SER A 467 -6.90 27.63 13.15
CA SER A 467 -6.86 26.58 12.13
C SER A 467 -8.23 26.08 11.66
N VAL A 468 -9.30 26.55 12.29
CA VAL A 468 -10.69 26.15 12.03
C VAL A 468 -11.55 27.39 11.77
N GLY A 469 -12.31 27.36 10.69
CA GLY A 469 -13.35 28.33 10.37
C GLY A 469 -14.71 27.91 10.93
N LEU A 470 -15.52 28.89 11.30
CA LEU A 470 -16.91 28.75 11.71
C LEU A 470 -17.80 29.45 10.68
N ILE A 471 -18.82 28.73 10.22
CA ILE A 471 -19.86 29.19 9.30
C ILE A 471 -21.20 29.10 10.05
N LYS A 472 -21.86 30.24 10.19
CA LYS A 472 -23.25 30.34 10.68
C LYS A 472 -24.16 30.80 9.55
N ALA A 473 -25.35 30.22 9.43
CA ALA A 473 -26.33 30.53 8.39
C ALA A 473 -27.77 30.39 8.95
N PRO A 474 -28.82 30.90 8.25
CA PRO A 474 -30.21 30.64 8.64
C PRO A 474 -30.58 29.18 8.36
N TRP A 475 -30.28 28.29 9.32
CA TRP A 475 -30.49 26.85 9.17
C TRP A 475 -31.98 26.46 8.98
N ASP A 476 -32.92 27.34 9.32
CA ASP A 476 -34.35 27.19 9.02
C ASP A 476 -34.69 27.37 7.52
N HIS A 477 -33.77 27.95 6.76
CA HIS A 477 -33.89 28.21 5.33
C HIS A 477 -32.77 27.57 4.51
N LEU A 478 -31.86 26.83 5.14
CA LEU A 478 -30.74 26.17 4.49
C LEU A 478 -30.41 24.88 5.24
N ASN A 479 -30.43 23.75 4.55
CA ASN A 479 -30.06 22.48 5.14
C ASN A 479 -28.54 22.42 5.36
N VAL A 480 -28.10 22.38 6.62
CA VAL A 480 -26.68 22.31 6.99
C VAL A 480 -25.99 21.05 6.43
N SER A 481 -26.67 19.91 6.40
CA SER A 481 -26.15 18.67 5.84
C SER A 481 -25.95 18.78 4.33
N TYR A 482 -26.86 19.45 3.62
CA TYR A 482 -26.65 19.75 2.21
C TYR A 482 -25.40 20.62 2.00
N LEU A 483 -25.22 21.66 2.83
CA LEU A 483 -24.02 22.51 2.74
C LEU A 483 -22.73 21.73 3.05
N GLN A 484 -22.76 20.81 4.02
CA GLN A 484 -21.64 19.91 4.32
C GLN A 484 -21.31 19.01 3.12
N LEU A 485 -22.32 18.38 2.51
CA LEU A 485 -22.17 17.56 1.30
C LEU A 485 -21.60 18.39 0.15
N LEU A 486 -22.12 19.60 -0.05
CA LEU A 486 -21.69 20.48 -1.11
C LEU A 486 -20.23 20.91 -0.94
N ILE A 487 -19.81 21.29 0.26
CA ILE A 487 -18.39 21.60 0.54
C ILE A 487 -17.49 20.36 0.39
N SER A 488 -18.03 19.17 0.69
CA SER A 488 -17.31 17.90 0.53
C SER A 488 -17.21 17.42 -0.92
N SER A 489 -18.00 17.98 -1.83
CA SER A 489 -18.03 17.60 -3.25
C SER A 489 -16.70 17.92 -3.94
N PRO A 490 -16.34 17.18 -5.01
CA PRO A 490 -15.15 17.49 -5.81
C PRO A 490 -15.14 18.93 -6.32
N PHE A 491 -16.31 19.47 -6.68
CA PHE A 491 -16.47 20.85 -7.11
C PHE A 491 -15.97 21.89 -6.10
N VAL A 492 -16.43 21.84 -4.83
CA VAL A 492 -16.01 22.84 -3.83
C VAL A 492 -14.65 22.49 -3.24
N LYS A 493 -14.30 21.20 -3.12
CA LYS A 493 -12.94 20.79 -2.75
C LYS A 493 -11.88 21.35 -3.70
N LYS A 494 -12.14 21.38 -5.01
CA LYS A 494 -11.24 22.01 -5.98
C LYS A 494 -11.04 23.50 -5.67
N GLN A 495 -12.12 24.23 -5.39
CA GLN A 495 -12.03 25.64 -4.97
C GLN A 495 -11.24 25.83 -3.66
N SER A 496 -11.36 24.89 -2.71
CA SER A 496 -10.58 24.88 -1.48
C SER A 496 -9.09 24.66 -1.77
N LEU A 497 -8.74 23.71 -2.65
CA LEU A 497 -7.37 23.44 -3.05
C LEU A 497 -6.74 24.63 -3.78
N ASP A 498 -7.43 25.17 -4.78
CA ASP A 498 -6.97 26.32 -5.57
C ASP A 498 -6.88 27.61 -4.72
N GLY A 499 -7.70 27.71 -3.67
CA GLY A 499 -7.69 28.80 -2.71
C GLY A 499 -6.70 28.65 -1.55
N THR A 500 -6.00 27.53 -1.45
CA THR A 500 -5.04 27.26 -0.37
C THR A 500 -3.65 27.79 -0.73
N GLU A 501 -3.11 28.67 0.10
CA GLU A 501 -1.79 29.29 -0.11
C GLU A 501 -0.72 28.67 0.81
N GLY A 502 0.54 28.64 0.37
CA GLY A 502 1.71 28.21 1.16
C GLY A 502 2.09 26.72 1.01
N VAL A 503 3.35 26.45 0.64
CA VAL A 503 3.87 25.08 0.41
C VAL A 503 4.02 24.28 1.71
N GLY A 504 4.47 24.93 2.80
CA GLY A 504 4.68 24.29 4.11
C GLY A 504 3.56 24.50 5.14
N ASN A 505 2.84 25.62 5.08
CA ASN A 505 1.72 25.93 5.98
C ASN A 505 0.49 26.30 5.15
N LYS A 506 -0.15 25.28 4.58
CA LYS A 506 -1.37 25.39 3.78
C LYS A 506 -2.42 26.18 4.55
N ASN A 507 -2.81 27.33 4.04
CA ASN A 507 -3.78 28.22 4.66
C ASN A 507 -4.87 28.62 3.66
N LEU A 508 -6.10 28.22 3.97
CA LEU A 508 -7.30 28.62 3.26
C LEU A 508 -7.90 29.85 3.95
N VAL A 509 -7.64 31.03 3.40
CA VAL A 509 -8.04 32.29 4.04
C VAL A 509 -9.56 32.50 4.00
N LEU A 510 -10.11 33.16 5.03
CA LEU A 510 -11.56 33.38 5.17
C LEU A 510 -12.20 34.08 3.96
N ARG A 511 -11.45 34.98 3.29
CA ARG A 511 -11.92 35.63 2.06
C ARG A 511 -12.16 34.63 0.92
N LYS A 512 -11.32 33.58 0.80
CA LYS A 512 -11.50 32.54 -0.23
C LYS A 512 -12.71 31.68 0.10
N ILE A 513 -12.86 31.27 1.37
CA ILE A 513 -14.03 30.53 1.87
C ILE A 513 -15.32 31.30 1.57
N ALA A 514 -15.37 32.59 1.89
CA ALA A 514 -16.52 33.45 1.62
C ALA A 514 -16.89 33.53 0.12
N ASN A 515 -15.91 33.43 -0.78
CA ASN A 515 -16.10 33.50 -2.22
C ASN A 515 -16.30 32.14 -2.89
N PHE A 516 -16.40 31.03 -2.14
CA PHE A 516 -16.76 29.74 -2.71
C PHE A 516 -18.07 29.87 -3.49
N LEU A 517 -18.03 29.51 -4.76
CA LEU A 517 -19.19 29.40 -5.62
C LEU A 517 -19.93 28.12 -5.23
N ILE A 518 -21.21 28.25 -4.91
CA ILE A 518 -22.05 27.17 -4.42
C ILE A 518 -23.37 27.14 -5.21
N ALA A 519 -23.89 25.93 -5.43
CA ALA A 519 -25.15 25.70 -6.10
C ALA A 519 -26.26 25.49 -5.06
N ILE A 520 -27.31 26.29 -5.12
CA ILE A 520 -28.43 26.28 -4.16
C ILE A 520 -29.68 25.71 -4.83
N PRO A 521 -30.16 24.53 -4.40
CA PRO A 521 -31.47 23.98 -4.77
C PRO A 521 -32.58 24.61 -3.94
N PRO A 522 -33.86 24.42 -4.34
CA PRO A 522 -35.00 24.48 -3.44
C PRO A 522 -34.76 23.76 -2.10
N LEU A 523 -35.29 24.29 -1.00
CA LEU A 523 -35.06 23.71 0.34
C LEU A 523 -35.57 22.26 0.44
N ALA A 524 -36.75 21.98 -0.14
CA ALA A 524 -37.30 20.63 -0.19
C ALA A 524 -36.36 19.66 -0.93
N GLU A 525 -35.79 20.10 -2.05
CA GLU A 525 -34.82 19.31 -2.81
C GLU A 525 -33.50 19.09 -2.06
N GLN A 526 -33.01 20.08 -1.30
CA GLN A 526 -31.83 19.89 -0.45
C GLN A 526 -32.01 18.71 0.52
N HIS A 527 -33.19 18.56 1.13
CA HIS A 527 -33.50 17.40 1.97
C HIS A 527 -33.52 16.10 1.17
N ARG A 528 -34.15 16.08 -0.02
CA ARG A 528 -34.18 14.90 -0.90
C ARG A 528 -32.77 14.46 -1.32
N ILE A 529 -31.89 15.42 -1.62
CA ILE A 529 -30.48 15.17 -1.97
C ILE A 529 -29.74 14.53 -0.81
N VAL A 530 -29.83 15.10 0.39
CA VAL A 530 -29.15 14.59 1.59
C VAL A 530 -29.54 13.13 1.85
N ILE A 531 -30.86 12.85 1.87
CA ILE A 531 -31.38 11.49 2.09
C ILE A 531 -30.82 10.52 1.04
N LYS A 532 -30.87 10.90 -0.25
CA LYS A 532 -30.40 10.03 -1.34
C LYS A 532 -28.90 9.79 -1.28
N VAL A 533 -28.10 10.82 -0.97
CA VAL A 533 -26.64 10.68 -0.83
C VAL A 533 -26.32 9.75 0.33
N ASP A 534 -26.95 9.91 1.48
CA ASP A 534 -26.71 9.08 2.67
C ASP A 534 -27.04 7.60 2.39
N GLU A 535 -28.17 7.33 1.72
CA GLU A 535 -28.55 5.98 1.25
C GLU A 535 -27.45 5.36 0.37
N LEU A 536 -26.98 6.10 -0.64
CA LEU A 536 -26.00 5.60 -1.61
C LEU A 536 -24.61 5.44 -0.99
N MET A 537 -24.20 6.34 -0.08
CA MET A 537 -22.94 6.23 0.65
C MET A 537 -22.92 4.98 1.52
N THR A 538 -24.04 4.70 2.21
CA THR A 538 -24.21 3.47 3.00
C THR A 538 -24.06 2.22 2.15
N LEU A 539 -24.67 2.19 0.95
CA LEU A 539 -24.51 1.07 0.01
C LEU A 539 -23.07 0.91 -0.47
N CYS A 540 -22.37 2.02 -0.76
CA CYS A 540 -20.96 1.99 -1.14
C CYS A 540 -20.08 1.45 -0.02
N ASP A 541 -20.34 1.83 1.24
CA ASP A 541 -19.63 1.31 2.41
C ASP A 541 -19.85 -0.19 2.60
N GLN A 542 -21.09 -0.66 2.44
CA GLN A 542 -21.40 -2.10 2.49
C GLN A 542 -20.68 -2.87 1.38
N LEU A 543 -20.63 -2.34 0.16
CA LEU A 543 -19.92 -2.95 -0.95
C LEU A 543 -18.41 -3.04 -0.66
N LYS A 544 -17.82 -1.96 -0.13
CA LYS A 544 -16.41 -1.90 0.27
C LYS A 544 -16.08 -2.95 1.33
N ILE A 545 -16.92 -3.11 2.36
CA ILE A 545 -16.77 -4.15 3.39
C ILE A 545 -16.79 -5.55 2.76
N ARG A 546 -17.75 -5.84 1.88
CA ARG A 546 -17.87 -7.16 1.22
C ARG A 546 -16.65 -7.48 0.35
N LEU A 547 -16.12 -6.50 -0.39
CA LEU A 547 -14.90 -6.69 -1.19
C LEU A 547 -13.69 -7.01 -0.32
N THR A 548 -13.52 -6.30 0.80
CA THR A 548 -12.44 -6.58 1.75
C THR A 548 -12.54 -7.99 2.32
N GLN A 549 -13.75 -8.43 2.69
CA GLN A 549 -13.98 -9.79 3.18
C GLN A 549 -13.68 -10.85 2.10
N ALA A 550 -14.13 -10.64 0.87
CA ALA A 550 -13.84 -11.55 -0.24
C ALA A 550 -12.34 -11.64 -0.53
N ARG A 551 -11.64 -10.50 -0.46
CA ARG A 551 -10.18 -10.41 -0.64
C ARG A 551 -9.43 -11.18 0.45
N GLN A 552 -9.83 -11.04 1.71
CA GLN A 552 -9.26 -11.78 2.83
C GLN A 552 -9.50 -13.29 2.70
N LEU A 553 -10.71 -13.70 2.30
CA LEU A 553 -11.01 -15.11 2.07
C LEU A 553 -10.17 -15.69 0.94
N ASN A 554 -9.99 -14.95 -0.17
CA ASN A 554 -9.14 -15.40 -1.27
C ASN A 554 -7.67 -15.55 -0.84
N GLU A 555 -7.16 -14.64 -0.01
CA GLU A 555 -5.83 -14.75 0.55
C GLU A 555 -5.66 -15.98 1.46
N GLN A 556 -6.66 -16.27 2.29
CA GLN A 556 -6.69 -17.47 3.14
C GLN A 556 -6.73 -18.75 2.30
N LEU A 557 -7.58 -18.82 1.29
CA LEU A 557 -7.67 -19.95 0.36
C LEU A 557 -6.33 -20.19 -0.35
N ALA A 558 -5.68 -19.12 -0.83
CA ALA A 558 -4.36 -19.22 -1.45
C ALA A 558 -3.31 -19.76 -0.48
N SER A 559 -3.30 -19.29 0.78
CA SER A 559 -2.40 -19.83 1.81
C SER A 559 -2.64 -21.33 2.06
N THR A 560 -3.90 -21.74 2.22
CA THR A 560 -4.25 -23.15 2.45
C THR A 560 -3.85 -24.04 1.28
N LEU A 561 -4.01 -23.59 0.04
CA LEU A 561 -3.57 -24.33 -1.14
C LEU A 561 -2.05 -24.49 -1.19
N VAL A 562 -1.30 -23.45 -0.80
CA VAL A 562 0.16 -23.53 -0.69
C VAL A 562 0.55 -24.58 0.35
N GLU A 563 -0.08 -24.58 1.53
CA GLU A 563 0.16 -25.58 2.57
C GLU A 563 -0.15 -27.01 2.08
N GLN A 564 -1.28 -27.21 1.40
CA GLN A 564 -1.67 -28.51 0.83
C GLN A 564 -0.74 -28.99 -0.29
N ALA A 565 -0.21 -28.08 -1.11
CA ALA A 565 0.75 -28.45 -2.17
C ALA A 565 2.08 -28.95 -1.60
N VAL A 566 2.45 -28.47 -0.41
CA VAL A 566 3.72 -28.73 0.26
C VAL A 566 3.65 -30.01 1.12
N ALA A 567 2.51 -30.25 1.77
CA ALA A 567 2.17 -31.52 2.44
C ALA A 567 2.39 -32.70 1.48
#